data_AF-A0AAD6THZ8-F1
#
_entry.id   AF-A0AAD6THZ8-F1
#
_cell.length_a   1.000
_cell.length_b   1.000
_cell.length_c   1.000
_cell.angle_alpha   90.00
_cell.angle_beta   90.00
_cell.angle_gamma   90.00
#
_symmetry.space_group_name_H-M   'P 1'
#
loop_
_entity.id
_entity.type
_entity.pdbx_description
1 polymer ?
#
loop_
_entity_poly.entity_id
_entity_poly.type
_entity_poly.pdbx_seq_one_letter_code
_entity_poly.pdbx_strand_id
1 'polypeptide(L)'
;MQPALIGRPVGMLWDSADYSCEYDTTLGILANMWLHNMDLWSERFCTIGPYFLYWTLLLRRTDAGQLSLEGARDSMRARMHTARPNDFPYGPNGTSIDRIARVLL
;
A
#
# COMPACT_ATOMS: atom_id res chain seq x y z
N MET A 1 -3.58 18.27 -18.13
CA MET A 1 -2.69 18.18 -16.96
C MET A 1 -3.40 18.84 -15.79
N GLN A 2 -3.93 18.06 -14.85
CA GLN A 2 -4.45 18.61 -13.60
C GLN A 2 -3.28 18.83 -12.63
N PRO A 3 -3.28 19.92 -11.85
CA PRO A 3 -2.22 20.24 -10.91
C PRO A 3 -2.19 19.22 -9.77
N ALA A 4 -1.00 19.01 -9.20
CA ALA A 4 -0.75 18.11 -8.08
C ALA A 4 -1.74 18.35 -6.93
N LEU A 5 -2.32 17.24 -6.43
CA LEU A 5 -3.25 17.16 -5.31
C LEU A 5 -2.62 17.65 -3.98
N ILE A 6 -2.38 18.95 -3.83
CA ILE A 6 -2.28 19.55 -2.49
C ILE A 6 -3.73 19.84 -2.07
N GLY A 7 -4.34 18.92 -1.32
CA GLY A 7 -5.71 19.16 -0.84
C GLY A 7 -6.20 18.26 0.27
N ARG A 8 -6.05 16.94 0.17
CA ARG A 8 -6.55 15.99 1.18
C ARG A 8 -5.73 14.70 1.15
N PRO A 9 -5.57 14.00 2.29
CA PRO A 9 -4.98 12.68 2.29
C PRO A 9 -5.74 11.76 1.33
N VAL A 10 -5.02 10.99 0.52
CA VAL A 10 -5.63 9.92 -0.27
C VAL A 10 -6.06 8.79 0.67
N GLY A 11 -7.29 8.34 0.50
CA GLY A 11 -7.82 7.15 1.15
C GLY A 11 -8.05 6.06 0.11
N MET A 12 -8.26 4.84 0.60
CA MET A 12 -8.72 3.72 -0.22
C MET A 12 -10.20 3.48 0.05
N LEU A 13 -10.95 3.10 -0.97
CA LEU A 13 -12.31 2.62 -0.80
C LEU A 13 -12.27 1.26 -0.10
N TRP A 14 -12.87 1.23 1.09
CA TRP A 14 -13.08 0.01 1.85
C TRP A 14 -14.36 -0.67 1.39
N ASP A 15 -14.29 -1.98 1.16
CA ASP A 15 -15.46 -2.84 1.02
C ASP A 15 -15.55 -3.82 2.20
N SER A 16 -16.76 -4.30 2.47
CA SER A 16 -17.01 -5.25 3.55
C SER A 16 -16.71 -6.70 3.17
N ALA A 17 -16.17 -6.95 1.97
CA ALA A 17 -15.90 -8.31 1.51
C ALA A 17 -14.61 -8.86 2.15
N ASP A 18 -13.63 -7.99 2.30
CA ASP A 18 -12.24 -8.43 2.39
C ASP A 18 -11.47 -7.91 3.61
N TYR A 19 -12.13 -7.12 4.47
CA TYR A 19 -11.63 -6.67 5.78
C TYR A 19 -10.22 -6.07 5.66
N SER A 20 -10.06 -5.12 4.74
CA SER A 20 -8.77 -4.52 4.37
C SER A 20 -8.29 -3.40 5.32
N CYS A 21 -8.94 -3.15 6.45
CA CYS A 21 -8.74 -1.91 7.21
C CYS A 21 -7.30 -1.71 7.73
N GLU A 22 -6.58 -2.77 8.11
CA GLU A 22 -5.18 -2.66 8.49
C GLU A 22 -4.27 -2.32 7.29
N TYR A 23 -4.60 -2.85 6.11
CA TYR A 23 -3.90 -2.53 4.86
C TYR A 23 -4.20 -1.10 4.41
N ASP A 24 -5.47 -0.70 4.41
CA ASP A 24 -5.90 0.66 4.03
C ASP A 24 -5.22 1.71 4.93
N THR A 25 -5.14 1.43 6.23
CA THR A 25 -4.45 2.30 7.19
C THR A 25 -2.95 2.36 6.90
N THR A 26 -2.28 1.21 6.84
CA THR A 26 -0.81 1.17 6.75
C THR A 26 -0.34 1.66 5.39
N LEU A 27 -0.89 1.12 4.30
CA LEU A 27 -0.52 1.47 2.94
C LEU A 27 -1.03 2.87 2.57
N GLY A 28 -2.17 3.30 3.11
CA GLY A 28 -2.66 4.67 2.95
C GLY A 28 -1.69 5.71 3.52
N ILE A 29 -1.15 5.49 4.73
CA ILE A 29 -0.11 6.36 5.31
C ILE A 29 1.11 6.42 4.38
N LEU A 30 1.60 5.27 3.91
CA LEU A 30 2.76 5.21 3.02
C LEU A 30 2.51 5.88 1.67
N ALA A 31 1.31 5.74 1.10
CA ALA A 31 0.91 6.43 -0.12
C ALA A 31 0.91 7.94 0.08
N ASN A 32 0.36 8.43 1.20
CA ASN A 32 0.33 9.86 1.52
C ASN A 32 1.73 10.43 1.73
N MET A 33 2.62 9.71 2.41
CA MET A 33 4.03 10.08 2.51
C MET A 33 4.64 10.20 1.13
N TRP A 34 4.46 9.19 0.28
CA TRP A 34 5.01 9.17 -1.07
C TRP A 34 4.49 10.32 -1.94
N LEU A 35 3.18 10.59 -1.93
CA LEU A 35 2.59 11.71 -2.68
C LEU A 35 3.07 13.08 -2.20
N HIS A 36 3.43 13.21 -0.92
CA HIS A 36 3.98 14.45 -0.39
C HIS A 36 5.37 14.77 -0.96
N ASN A 37 6.19 13.74 -1.23
CA ASN A 37 7.48 13.89 -1.89
C ASN A 37 7.91 12.59 -2.59
N MET A 38 7.50 12.44 -3.85
CA MET A 38 7.63 11.17 -4.58
C MET A 38 9.08 10.74 -4.79
N ASP A 39 9.98 11.69 -5.03
CA ASP A 39 11.39 11.39 -5.30
C ASP A 39 12.10 10.93 -4.02
N LEU A 40 11.94 11.68 -2.93
CA LEU A 40 12.53 11.33 -1.63
C LEU A 40 12.05 9.97 -1.14
N TRP A 41 10.74 9.73 -1.20
CA TRP A 41 10.17 8.50 -0.65
C TRP A 41 10.34 7.31 -1.58
N SER A 42 10.42 7.50 -2.91
CA SER A 42 10.84 6.42 -3.81
C SER A 42 12.25 5.95 -3.48
N GLU A 43 13.20 6.87 -3.30
CA GLU A 43 14.57 6.50 -2.94
C GLU A 43 14.59 5.75 -1.61
N ARG A 44 13.97 6.32 -0.56
CA ARG A 44 13.95 5.71 0.77
C ARG A 44 13.30 4.33 0.78
N PHE A 45 12.11 4.19 0.21
CA PHE A 45 11.40 2.91 0.18
C PHE A 45 12.20 1.82 -0.54
N CYS A 46 12.85 2.14 -1.66
CA CYS A 46 13.69 1.18 -2.38
C CYS A 46 14.87 0.63 -1.54
N THR A 47 15.31 1.35 -0.50
CA THR A 47 16.42 0.91 0.37
C THR A 47 15.99 0.06 1.58
N ILE A 48 14.71 0.06 1.96
CA ILE A 48 14.25 -0.64 3.18
C ILE A 48 14.19 -2.15 2.95
N GLY A 49 13.55 -2.58 1.87
CA GLY A 49 13.35 -4.00 1.63
C GLY A 49 12.46 -4.31 0.44
N PRO A 50 12.29 -5.61 0.12
CA PRO A 50 11.61 -6.05 -1.10
C PRO A 50 10.13 -5.66 -1.16
N TYR A 51 9.45 -5.56 -0.01
CA TYR A 51 8.06 -5.12 0.04
C TYR A 51 7.91 -3.63 -0.23
N PHE A 52 8.79 -2.78 0.32
CA PHE A 52 8.79 -1.36 0.01
C PHE A 52 9.20 -1.06 -1.43
N LEU A 53 10.15 -1.81 -1.99
CA LEU A 53 10.49 -1.74 -3.42
C LEU A 53 9.26 -2.07 -4.28
N TYR A 54 8.54 -3.15 -3.95
CA TYR A 54 7.33 -3.53 -4.65
C TYR A 54 6.22 -2.50 -4.49
N TRP A 55 6.03 -1.95 -3.29
CA TRP A 55 5.07 -0.88 -3.03
C TRP A 55 5.38 0.38 -3.86
N THR A 56 6.66 0.76 -3.96
CA THR A 56 7.09 1.91 -4.78
C THR A 56 6.77 1.70 -6.26
N LEU A 57 6.98 0.48 -6.79
CA LEU A 57 6.58 0.12 -8.15
C LEU A 57 5.06 0.26 -8.36
N LEU A 58 4.26 -0.18 -7.40
CA LEU A 58 2.80 -0.05 -7.48
C LEU A 58 2.35 1.41 -7.42
N LEU A 59 2.93 2.22 -6.53
CA LEU A 59 2.65 3.65 -6.44
C LEU A 59 2.99 4.40 -7.73
N ARG A 60 4.12 4.08 -8.39
CA ARG A 60 4.48 4.66 -9.69
C ARG A 60 3.48 4.28 -10.79
N ARG A 61 2.94 3.05 -10.76
CA ARG A 61 1.86 2.61 -11.68
C ARG A 61 0.56 3.34 -11.39
N THR A 62 0.26 3.61 -10.11
CA THR A 62 -0.91 4.39 -9.72
C THR A 62 -0.81 5.85 -10.18
N ASP A 63 0.36 6.48 -10.00
CA ASP A 63 0.63 7.83 -10.49
C ASP A 63 0.54 7.92 -12.04
N ALA A 64 1.01 6.89 -12.74
CA ALA A 64 0.87 6.77 -14.19
C ALA A 64 -0.56 6.45 -14.67
N GLY A 65 -1.54 6.31 -13.76
CA GLY A 65 -2.93 5.97 -14.10
C GLY A 65 -3.14 4.52 -14.59
N GLN A 66 -2.16 3.65 -14.39
CA GLN A 66 -2.18 2.25 -14.84
C GLN A 66 -2.80 1.28 -13.81
N LEU A 67 -2.98 1.75 -12.58
CA LEU A 67 -3.47 0.96 -11.45
C LEU A 67 -4.22 1.87 -10.47
N SER A 68 -5.37 1.45 -9.94
CA SER A 68 -5.99 2.18 -8.84
C SER A 68 -5.19 2.00 -7.54
N LEU A 69 -5.41 2.86 -6.54
CA LEU A 69 -4.75 2.72 -5.25
C LEU A 69 -5.23 1.45 -4.52
N GLU A 70 -6.49 1.07 -4.70
CA GLU A 70 -7.08 -0.20 -4.26
C GLU A 70 -6.41 -1.39 -4.95
N GLY A 71 -6.18 -1.31 -6.27
CA GLY A 71 -5.46 -2.36 -7.00
C GLY A 71 -4.01 -2.52 -6.54
N ALA A 72 -3.36 -1.43 -6.14
CA ALA A 72 -2.05 -1.46 -5.52
C ALA A 72 -2.09 -2.15 -4.14
N ARG A 73 -3.06 -1.81 -3.29
CA ARG A 73 -3.29 -2.48 -2.01
C ARG A 73 -3.53 -3.98 -2.19
N ASP A 74 -4.41 -4.37 -3.11
CA ASP A 74 -4.76 -5.77 -3.34
C ASP A 74 -3.56 -6.56 -3.86
N SER A 75 -2.70 -5.94 -4.67
CA SER A 75 -1.43 -6.51 -5.12
C SER A 75 -0.46 -6.75 -3.96
N MET A 76 -0.36 -5.80 -3.01
CA MET A 76 0.44 -5.98 -1.79
C MET A 76 -0.10 -7.12 -0.92
N ARG A 77 -1.41 -7.13 -0.70
CA ARG A 77 -2.09 -8.16 0.08
C ARG A 77 -1.89 -9.54 -0.53
N ALA A 78 -2.06 -9.67 -1.84
CA ALA A 78 -1.80 -10.92 -2.55
C ALA A 78 -0.36 -11.40 -2.37
N ARG A 79 0.62 -10.50 -2.51
CA ARG A 79 2.03 -10.85 -2.32
C ARG A 79 2.34 -11.32 -0.90
N MET A 80 1.79 -10.64 0.10
CA MET A 80 1.95 -11.01 1.52
C MET A 80 1.27 -12.36 1.82
N HIS A 81 0.04 -12.56 1.33
CA HIS A 81 -0.69 -13.81 1.47
C HIS A 81 0.04 -14.99 0.81
N THR A 82 0.55 -14.82 -0.42
CA THR A 82 1.31 -15.86 -1.10
C THR A 82 2.56 -16.26 -0.31
N ALA A 83 3.24 -15.29 0.32
CA ALA A 83 4.44 -15.57 1.11
C ALA A 83 4.12 -16.20 2.48
N ARG A 84 3.07 -15.74 3.15
CA ARG A 84 2.70 -16.17 4.52
C ARG A 84 1.18 -16.19 4.68
N PRO A 85 0.47 -17.21 4.16
CA PRO A 85 -0.99 -17.21 4.10
C PRO A 85 -1.66 -17.25 5.48
N ASN A 86 -1.00 -17.83 6.48
CA ASN A 86 -1.48 -17.88 7.87
C ASN A 86 -1.33 -16.52 8.59
N ASP A 87 -0.35 -15.71 8.18
CA ASP A 87 -0.10 -14.39 8.77
C ASP A 87 -0.97 -13.32 8.10
N PHE A 88 -1.29 -13.52 6.81
CA PHE A 88 -2.03 -12.58 5.98
C PHE A 88 -3.23 -13.28 5.30
N PRO A 89 -4.22 -13.77 6.05
CA PRO A 89 -5.36 -14.47 5.48
C PRO A 89 -6.26 -13.56 4.62
N TYR A 90 -6.99 -14.18 3.71
CA TYR A 90 -8.08 -13.54 2.97
C TYR A 90 -9.40 -13.61 3.75
N GLY A 91 -10.36 -12.76 3.37
CA GLY A 91 -11.71 -12.73 3.94
C GLY A 91 -11.76 -12.08 5.33
N PRO A 92 -12.76 -12.41 6.16
CA PRO A 92 -13.03 -11.74 7.44
C PRO A 92 -12.05 -12.08 8.55
N ASN A 93 -11.06 -12.95 8.27
CA ASN A 93 -9.94 -13.14 9.16
C ASN A 93 -9.00 -11.93 8.97
N GLY A 94 -9.09 -10.96 9.88
CA GLY A 94 -8.23 -9.78 9.83
C GLY A 94 -6.74 -10.10 10.01
N THR A 95 -5.90 -9.12 9.75
CA THR A 95 -4.49 -9.13 10.16
C THR A 95 -4.28 -8.03 11.22
N SER A 96 -3.03 -7.69 11.57
CA SER A 96 -2.77 -6.54 12.45
C SER A 96 -1.79 -5.57 11.80
N ILE A 97 -1.91 -4.28 12.14
CA ILE A 97 -0.96 -3.24 11.70
C ILE A 97 0.47 -3.62 12.09
N ASP A 98 0.67 -4.13 13.32
CA ASP A 98 1.98 -4.63 13.79
C ASP A 98 2.54 -5.69 12.86
N ARG A 99 1.73 -6.65 12.43
CA ARG A 99 2.15 -7.75 11.56
C ARG A 99 2.51 -7.26 10.16
N ILE A 100 1.74 -6.32 9.61
CA ILE A 100 2.08 -5.67 8.34
C ILE A 100 3.41 -4.91 8.48
N ALA A 101 3.56 -4.06 9.50
CA ALA A 101 4.75 -3.25 9.71
C ALA A 101 6.03 -4.08 9.86
N ARG A 102 5.97 -5.21 10.60
CA ARG A 102 7.10 -6.15 10.78
C ARG A 102 7.56 -6.84 9.51
N VAL A 103 6.72 -6.92 8.48
CA VAL A 103 7.07 -7.54 7.20
C VAL A 103 7.52 -6.49 6.18
N LEU A 104 7.06 -5.25 6.34
CA LEU A 104 7.53 -4.14 5.54
C LEU A 104 8.98 -3.74 5.90
N LEU A 105 9.33 -3.73 7.19
CA LEU A 105 10.67 -3.45 7.72
C LEU A 105 11.56 -4.71 7.74
#